data_AF-A0A378LBW7-F1
#
_entry.id   AF-A0A378LBW7-F1
#
_cell.length_a   1.000
_cell.length_b   1.000
_cell.length_c   1.000
_cell.angle_alpha   90.00
_cell.angle_beta   90.00
_cell.angle_gamma   90.00
#
_symmetry.space_group_name_H-M   'P 1'
#
loop_
_entity.id
_entity.type
_entity.pdbx_description
1 polymer ?
#
loop_
_entity_poly.entity_id
_entity_poly.type
_entity_poly.pdbx_seq_one_letter_code
_entity_poly.pdbx_strand_id
1 'polypeptide(L)'
;MLSKSDLTSQALSSLDALFEEDARVADLPQVQSTAASAMKILMLGNQQSYINEIKKLAALCAQLLKKDSTVDSVVHAIKSGTTASYQQALDKLTSEIGLGQFQLDHSNPQTLAGQNLEKRVKTMRRYKATPLAEIMEAVITDTLVQACARFGADIGDFDFINCKPGLATP
;
A
#
# COMPACT_ATOMS: atom_id res chain seq x y z
N MET A 1 44.93 -13.79 33.89
CA MET A 1 44.80 -12.67 32.92
C MET A 1 43.96 -13.18 31.77
N LEU A 2 42.67 -12.83 31.72
CA LEU A 2 41.80 -13.15 30.58
C LEU A 2 42.18 -12.25 29.40
N SER A 3 42.42 -12.87 28.24
CA SER A 3 42.81 -12.18 27.02
C SER A 3 41.66 -11.29 26.54
N LYS A 4 41.95 -10.00 26.34
CA LYS A 4 41.02 -8.98 25.83
C LYS A 4 40.59 -9.21 24.37
N SER A 5 41.04 -10.28 23.71
CA SER A 5 40.78 -10.57 22.30
C SER A 5 39.54 -11.43 22.04
N ASP A 6 38.97 -12.09 23.06
CA ASP A 6 37.82 -12.99 22.86
C ASP A 6 36.44 -12.30 23.00
N LEU A 7 36.39 -11.12 23.62
CA LEU A 7 35.14 -10.37 23.81
C LEU A 7 34.71 -9.57 22.57
N THR A 8 35.64 -9.22 21.69
CA THR A 8 35.35 -8.43 20.48
C THR A 8 34.82 -9.27 19.32
N SER A 9 35.25 -10.52 19.18
CA SER A 9 34.78 -11.38 18.08
C SER A 9 33.34 -11.87 18.27
N GLN A 10 32.89 -12.04 19.53
CA GLN A 10 31.50 -12.42 19.82
C GLN A 10 30.55 -11.22 19.69
N ALA A 11 31.03 -10.01 19.98
CA ALA A 11 30.27 -8.76 19.82
C ALA A 11 30.13 -8.34 18.35
N LEU A 12 31.15 -8.59 17.50
CA LEU A 12 31.09 -8.32 16.06
C LEU A 12 30.09 -9.25 15.34
N SER A 13 30.00 -10.51 15.75
CA SER A 13 29.00 -11.46 15.21
C SER A 13 27.55 -11.09 15.58
N SER A 14 27.35 -10.36 16.67
CA SER A 14 26.02 -9.96 17.15
C SER A 14 25.48 -8.68 16.51
N LEU A 15 26.36 -7.88 15.89
CA LEU A 15 26.01 -6.59 15.30
C LEU A 15 25.66 -6.72 13.80
N ASP A 16 26.31 -7.65 13.09
CA ASP A 16 25.88 -8.06 11.73
C ASP A 16 24.50 -8.72 11.74
N ALA A 17 24.16 -9.46 12.81
CA ALA A 17 22.81 -10.02 13.02
C ALA A 17 21.74 -8.95 13.34
N LEU A 18 22.15 -7.73 13.71
CA LEU A 18 21.25 -6.59 13.94
C LEU A 18 20.91 -5.83 12.65
N PHE A 19 21.70 -6.05 11.59
CA PHE A 19 21.54 -5.52 10.24
C PHE A 19 21.21 -6.61 9.21
N GLU A 20 20.87 -7.82 9.66
CA GLU A 20 19.88 -8.59 8.93
C GLU A 20 18.63 -7.71 8.92
N GLU A 21 18.49 -6.95 7.82
CA GLU A 21 17.25 -6.36 7.36
C GLU A 21 16.25 -7.50 7.39
N ASP A 22 15.61 -7.59 8.56
CA ASP A 22 14.63 -8.53 9.01
C ASP A 22 13.87 -8.91 7.75
N ALA A 23 14.24 -10.06 7.17
CA ALA A 23 13.64 -10.56 5.95
C ALA A 23 12.29 -11.08 6.41
N ARG A 24 11.44 -10.16 6.91
CA ARG A 24 10.11 -10.38 7.38
C ARG A 24 9.46 -11.06 6.22
N VAL A 25 9.26 -12.36 6.39
CA VAL A 25 8.55 -13.16 5.44
C VAL A 25 7.24 -12.44 5.26
N ALA A 26 7.04 -11.85 4.08
CA ALA A 26 5.77 -11.23 3.76
C ALA A 26 4.68 -12.24 4.11
N ASP A 27 3.71 -11.81 4.89
CA ASP A 27 2.57 -12.61 5.30
C ASP A 27 1.26 -11.94 4.81
N LEU A 28 0.20 -12.72 4.72
CA LEU A 28 -1.10 -12.21 4.26
C LEU A 28 -1.65 -11.08 5.17
N PRO A 29 -1.49 -11.11 6.50
CA PRO A 29 -1.84 -9.96 7.36
C PRO A 29 -1.11 -8.65 7.03
N GLN A 30 0.16 -8.70 6.65
CA GLN A 30 0.93 -7.53 6.22
C GLN A 30 0.42 -7.00 4.88
N VAL A 31 0.05 -7.87 3.94
CA VAL A 31 -0.63 -7.47 2.70
C VAL A 31 -1.96 -6.79 3.01
N GLN A 32 -2.79 -7.36 3.90
CA GLN A 32 -4.07 -6.77 4.31
C GLN A 32 -3.89 -5.37 4.90
N SER A 33 -3.02 -5.23 5.89
CA SER A 33 -2.79 -3.95 6.57
C SER A 33 -2.17 -2.89 5.65
N THR A 34 -1.25 -3.29 4.77
CA THR A 34 -0.65 -2.38 3.79
C THR A 34 -1.65 -1.99 2.69
N ALA A 35 -2.54 -2.89 2.27
CA ALA A 35 -3.64 -2.58 1.36
C ALA A 35 -4.65 -1.59 1.96
N ALA A 36 -5.01 -1.78 3.23
CA ALA A 36 -5.84 -0.83 3.98
C ALA A 36 -5.21 0.57 4.01
N SER A 37 -3.90 0.64 4.28
CA SER A 37 -3.11 1.87 4.27
C SER A 37 -3.11 2.53 2.88
N ALA A 38 -2.80 1.76 1.83
CA ALA A 38 -2.75 2.25 0.45
C ALA A 38 -4.09 2.84 0.01
N MET A 39 -5.20 2.14 0.26
CA MET A 39 -6.55 2.62 -0.02
C MET A 39 -6.84 3.94 0.68
N LYS A 40 -6.54 4.03 1.99
CA LYS A 40 -6.76 5.26 2.75
C LYS A 40 -5.97 6.43 2.18
N ILE A 41 -4.70 6.22 1.81
CA ILE A 41 -3.84 7.25 1.25
C ILE A 41 -4.32 7.69 -0.14
N LEU A 42 -4.77 6.73 -0.97
CA LEU A 42 -5.40 7.00 -2.27
C LEU A 42 -6.60 7.92 -2.11
N MET A 43 -7.52 7.56 -1.22
CA MET A 43 -8.75 8.32 -0.95
C MET A 43 -8.44 9.74 -0.45
N LEU A 44 -7.38 9.92 0.34
CA LEU A 44 -6.91 11.22 0.83
C LEU A 44 -6.27 12.11 -0.25
N GLY A 45 -6.13 11.60 -1.48
CA GLY A 45 -5.52 12.32 -2.60
C GLY A 45 -4.03 12.59 -2.42
N ASN A 46 -3.35 11.83 -1.57
CA ASN A 46 -1.91 11.96 -1.35
C ASN A 46 -1.14 11.04 -2.29
N GLN A 47 -0.90 11.52 -3.51
CA GLN A 47 -0.33 10.73 -4.59
C GLN A 47 1.08 10.19 -4.27
N GLN A 48 1.96 11.00 -3.67
CA GLN A 48 3.33 10.56 -3.41
C GLN A 48 3.38 9.47 -2.33
N SER A 49 2.62 9.63 -1.25
CA SER A 49 2.51 8.59 -0.23
C SER A 49 1.84 7.34 -0.80
N TYR A 50 0.86 7.49 -1.70
CA TYR A 50 0.20 6.35 -2.34
C TYR A 50 1.18 5.53 -3.19
N ILE A 51 1.99 6.19 -4.01
CA ILE A 51 3.03 5.52 -4.82
C ILE A 51 4.00 4.73 -3.94
N ASN A 52 4.41 5.30 -2.80
CA ASN A 52 5.30 4.63 -1.87
C ASN A 52 4.63 3.40 -1.21
N GLU A 53 3.38 3.54 -0.80
CA GLU A 53 2.63 2.45 -0.15
C GLU A 53 2.32 1.31 -1.13
N ILE A 54 1.96 1.62 -2.39
CA ILE A 54 1.80 0.62 -3.45
C ILE A 54 3.12 -0.08 -3.73
N LYS A 55 4.25 0.64 -3.78
CA LYS A 55 5.56 0.00 -3.96
C LYS A 55 5.83 -1.02 -2.84
N LYS A 56 5.52 -0.67 -1.60
CA LYS A 56 5.65 -1.57 -0.44
C LYS A 56 4.72 -2.77 -0.56
N LEU A 57 3.44 -2.55 -0.88
CA LEU A 57 2.46 -3.60 -1.07
C LEU A 57 2.87 -4.57 -2.19
N ALA A 58 3.33 -4.03 -3.32
CA ALA A 58 3.84 -4.79 -4.46
C ALA A 58 5.04 -5.66 -4.09
N ALA A 59 5.97 -5.15 -3.27
CA ALA A 59 7.11 -5.92 -2.79
C ALA A 59 6.64 -7.11 -1.92
N LEU A 60 5.70 -6.89 -0.99
CA LEU A 60 5.13 -7.96 -0.16
C LEU A 60 4.42 -9.02 -1.01
N CYS A 61 3.62 -8.58 -1.99
CA CYS A 61 2.93 -9.48 -2.91
C CYS A 61 3.92 -10.31 -3.74
N ALA A 62 4.95 -9.68 -4.29
CA ALA A 62 5.98 -10.37 -5.06
C ALA A 62 6.74 -11.41 -4.23
N GLN A 63 7.03 -11.11 -2.96
CA GLN A 63 7.67 -12.06 -2.05
C GLN A 63 6.77 -13.28 -1.78
N LEU A 64 5.47 -13.08 -1.57
CA LEU A 64 4.50 -14.16 -1.38
C LEU A 64 4.35 -15.04 -2.62
N LEU A 65 4.23 -14.43 -3.80
CA LEU A 65 4.09 -15.15 -5.07
C LEU A 65 5.32 -16.00 -5.39
N LYS A 66 6.52 -15.54 -5.03
CA LYS A 66 7.77 -16.31 -5.16
C LYS A 66 7.92 -17.44 -4.14
N LYS A 67 7.09 -17.46 -3.10
CA LYS A 67 7.07 -18.46 -2.01
C LYS A 67 5.84 -19.37 -2.11
N ASP A 68 5.35 -19.60 -3.33
CA ASP A 68 4.22 -20.50 -3.63
C ASP A 68 2.83 -20.01 -3.19
N SER A 69 2.66 -18.73 -2.82
CA SER A 69 1.30 -18.17 -2.69
C SER A 69 0.68 -17.95 -4.06
N THR A 70 -0.63 -18.16 -4.17
CA THR A 70 -1.35 -17.92 -5.43
C THR A 70 -1.72 -16.44 -5.58
N VAL A 71 -1.85 -15.97 -6.82
CA VAL A 71 -2.38 -14.63 -7.12
C VAL A 71 -3.75 -14.41 -6.44
N ASP A 72 -4.58 -15.44 -6.41
CA ASP A 72 -5.87 -15.41 -5.71
C ASP A 72 -5.75 -15.12 -4.23
N SER A 73 -4.82 -15.78 -3.53
CA SER A 73 -4.61 -15.58 -2.09
C SER A 73 -4.19 -14.13 -1.79
N VAL A 74 -3.32 -13.56 -2.63
CA VAL A 74 -2.84 -12.19 -2.51
C VAL A 74 -3.96 -11.19 -2.81
N VAL A 75 -4.71 -11.39 -3.89
CA VAL A 75 -5.85 -10.53 -4.25
C VAL A 75 -6.94 -10.59 -3.17
N HIS A 76 -7.22 -11.78 -2.63
CA HIS A 76 -8.15 -11.93 -1.52
C HIS A 76 -7.67 -11.17 -0.27
N ALA A 77 -6.37 -11.22 0.06
CA ALA A 77 -5.81 -10.44 1.16
C ALA A 77 -5.96 -8.92 0.94
N ILE A 78 -5.71 -8.43 -0.28
CA ILE A 78 -5.92 -7.01 -0.62
C ILE A 78 -7.40 -6.62 -0.45
N LYS A 79 -8.33 -7.41 -1.02
CA LYS A 79 -9.79 -7.19 -0.91
C LYS A 79 -10.25 -7.21 0.54
N SER A 80 -9.74 -8.15 1.34
CA SER A 80 -10.06 -8.26 2.77
C SER A 80 -9.59 -7.03 3.56
N GLY A 81 -8.35 -6.59 3.35
CA GLY A 81 -7.79 -5.43 4.06
C GLY A 81 -8.50 -4.12 3.72
N THR A 82 -8.77 -3.91 2.43
CA THR A 82 -9.52 -2.73 1.95
C THR A 82 -10.95 -2.72 2.46
N THR A 83 -11.68 -3.84 2.35
CA THR A 83 -13.06 -3.95 2.83
C THR A 83 -13.16 -3.70 4.34
N ALA A 84 -12.29 -4.33 5.14
CA ALA A 84 -12.32 -4.19 6.60
C ALA A 84 -12.06 -2.77 7.10
N SER A 85 -11.31 -1.96 6.34
CA SER A 85 -10.91 -0.61 6.74
C SER A 85 -11.71 0.50 6.05
N TYR A 86 -12.60 0.16 5.11
CA TYR A 86 -13.26 1.14 4.26
C TYR A 86 -14.07 2.19 5.02
N GLN A 87 -14.87 1.77 6.01
CA GLN A 87 -15.66 2.71 6.80
C GLN A 87 -14.78 3.69 7.58
N GLN A 88 -13.72 3.20 8.21
CA GLN A 88 -12.76 4.06 8.91
C GLN A 88 -12.07 5.04 7.95
N ALA A 89 -11.78 4.61 6.71
CA ALA A 89 -11.22 5.47 5.68
C ALA A 89 -12.23 6.56 5.26
N LEU A 90 -13.52 6.24 5.12
CA LEU A 90 -14.59 7.21 4.83
C LEU A 90 -14.78 8.24 5.93
N ASP A 91 -14.73 7.83 7.19
CA ASP A 91 -14.85 8.73 8.35
C ASP A 91 -13.68 9.73 8.39
N LYS A 92 -12.46 9.22 8.17
CA LYS A 92 -11.26 10.05 8.06
C LYS A 92 -11.34 10.98 6.86
N LEU A 93 -11.78 10.49 5.71
CA LEU A 93 -11.94 11.28 4.49
C LEU A 93 -12.94 12.41 4.69
N THR A 94 -14.07 12.15 5.35
CA THR A 94 -15.08 13.16 5.66
C THR A 94 -14.53 14.24 6.58
N SER A 95 -13.80 13.85 7.62
CA SER A 95 -13.13 14.80 8.52
C SER A 95 -12.11 15.68 7.79
N GLU A 96 -11.28 15.08 6.92
CA GLU A 96 -10.25 15.80 6.16
C GLU A 96 -10.84 16.73 5.09
N ILE A 97 -11.97 16.37 4.48
CA ILE A 97 -12.71 17.28 3.59
C ILE A 97 -13.21 18.50 4.38
N GLY A 98 -13.78 18.30 5.57
CA GLY A 98 -14.26 19.39 6.43
C GLY A 98 -13.13 20.34 6.83
N LEU A 99 -12.01 19.78 7.30
CA LEU A 99 -10.82 20.56 7.65
C LEU A 99 -10.25 21.32 6.45
N GLY A 100 -10.13 20.65 5.29
CA GLY A 100 -9.63 21.27 4.07
C GLY A 100 -10.52 22.40 3.57
N GLN A 101 -11.85 22.24 3.66
CA GLN A 101 -12.78 23.31 3.31
C GLN A 101 -12.65 24.50 4.26
N PHE A 102 -12.61 24.25 5.57
CA PHE A 102 -12.39 25.31 6.56
C PHE A 102 -11.10 26.08 6.28
N GLN A 103 -10.00 25.38 5.96
CA GLN A 103 -8.73 26.01 5.60
C GLN A 103 -8.84 26.85 4.32
N LEU A 104 -9.56 26.38 3.29
CA LEU A 104 -9.78 27.14 2.06
C LEU A 104 -10.58 28.42 2.31
N ASP A 105 -11.61 28.35 3.16
CA ASP A 105 -12.45 29.50 3.51
C ASP A 105 -11.68 30.60 4.27
N HIS A 106 -10.56 30.24 4.91
CA HIS A 106 -9.73 31.12 5.74
C HIS A 106 -8.32 31.37 5.17
N SER A 107 -8.04 30.98 3.94
CA SER A 107 -6.73 31.16 3.29
C SER A 107 -6.86 31.83 1.93
N ASN A 108 -5.75 32.32 1.37
CA ASN A 108 -5.75 32.89 0.03
C ASN A 108 -5.68 31.78 -1.04
N PRO A 109 -6.74 31.55 -1.83
CA PRO A 109 -6.80 30.48 -2.82
C PRO A 109 -5.85 30.70 -4.01
N GLN A 110 -5.37 31.93 -4.23
CA GLN A 110 -4.45 32.26 -5.33
C GLN A 110 -3.01 31.82 -5.05
N THR A 111 -2.70 31.40 -3.82
CA THR A 111 -1.39 30.83 -3.50
C THR A 111 -1.27 29.41 -4.04
N LEU A 112 -0.05 28.97 -4.36
CA LEU A 112 0.20 27.58 -4.76
C LEU A 112 -0.30 26.58 -3.70
N ALA A 113 -0.17 26.92 -2.42
CA ALA A 113 -0.68 26.11 -1.31
C ALA A 113 -2.21 26.02 -1.34
N GLY A 114 -2.91 27.14 -1.57
CA GLY A 114 -4.37 27.18 -1.72
C GLY A 114 -4.87 26.35 -2.90
N GLN A 115 -4.25 26.49 -4.08
CA GLN A 115 -4.61 25.69 -5.27
C GLN A 115 -4.37 24.19 -5.06
N ASN A 116 -3.26 23.81 -4.42
CA ASN A 116 -2.97 22.42 -4.09
C ASN A 116 -3.99 21.84 -3.10
N LEU A 117 -4.38 22.64 -2.09
CA LEU A 117 -5.40 22.25 -1.13
C LEU A 117 -6.76 22.08 -1.80
N GLU A 118 -7.17 23.00 -2.67
CA GLU A 118 -8.42 22.92 -3.44
C GLU A 118 -8.45 21.65 -4.29
N LYS A 119 -7.37 21.39 -5.04
CA LYS A 119 -7.22 20.16 -5.84
C LYS A 119 -7.34 18.92 -4.97
N ARG A 120 -6.69 18.89 -3.80
CA ARG A 120 -6.76 17.76 -2.87
C ARG A 120 -8.18 17.56 -2.33
N VAL A 121 -8.87 18.61 -1.91
CA VAL A 121 -10.27 18.54 -1.44
C VAL A 121 -11.20 18.03 -2.55
N LYS A 122 -11.03 18.50 -3.78
CA LYS A 122 -11.78 17.99 -4.95
C LYS A 122 -11.55 16.49 -5.18
N THR A 123 -10.31 16.04 -5.10
CA THR A 123 -9.96 14.61 -5.18
C THR A 123 -10.60 13.80 -4.07
N MET A 124 -10.54 14.27 -2.82
CA MET A 124 -11.17 13.60 -1.68
C MET A 124 -12.68 13.48 -1.85
N ARG A 125 -13.37 14.54 -2.33
CA ARG A 125 -14.80 14.50 -2.63
C ARG A 125 -15.14 13.49 -3.73
N ARG A 126 -14.31 13.40 -4.77
CA ARG A 126 -14.45 12.39 -5.82
C ARG A 126 -14.39 10.99 -5.23
N TYR A 127 -13.33 10.67 -4.47
CA TYR A 127 -13.18 9.35 -3.85
C TYR A 127 -14.26 9.00 -2.84
N LYS A 128 -14.84 10.00 -2.15
CA LYS A 128 -15.97 9.78 -1.26
C LYS A 128 -17.21 9.26 -2.01
N ALA A 129 -17.38 9.65 -3.28
CA ALA A 129 -18.48 9.21 -4.13
C ALA A 129 -18.13 7.97 -4.96
N THR A 130 -16.86 7.54 -4.95
CA THR A 130 -16.39 6.37 -5.70
C THR A 130 -16.82 5.07 -4.99
N PRO A 131 -17.42 4.10 -5.71
CA PRO A 131 -17.71 2.78 -5.18
C PRO A 131 -16.44 2.07 -4.66
N LEU A 132 -16.55 1.33 -3.56
CA LEU A 132 -15.44 0.54 -3.01
C LEU A 132 -14.83 -0.42 -4.06
N ALA A 133 -15.65 -0.98 -4.96
CA ALA A 133 -15.18 -1.86 -6.02
C ALA A 133 -14.13 -1.19 -6.93
N GLU A 134 -14.36 0.06 -7.36
CA GLU A 134 -13.42 0.81 -8.19
C GLU A 134 -12.14 1.16 -7.41
N ILE A 135 -12.26 1.44 -6.12
CA ILE A 135 -11.10 1.71 -5.25
C ILE A 135 -10.25 0.43 -5.08
N MET A 136 -10.90 -0.72 -4.87
CA MET A 136 -10.23 -2.01 -4.77
C MET A 136 -9.53 -2.37 -6.08
N GLU A 137 -10.19 -2.19 -7.21
CA GLU A 137 -9.62 -2.42 -8.53
C GLU A 137 -8.37 -1.58 -8.76
N ALA A 138 -8.40 -0.28 -8.41
CA ALA A 138 -7.23 0.58 -8.52
C ALA A 138 -6.05 0.08 -7.68
N VAL A 139 -6.28 -0.26 -6.40
CA VAL A 139 -5.23 -0.75 -5.50
C VAL A 139 -4.68 -2.10 -5.98
N ILE A 140 -5.53 -3.02 -6.41
CA ILE A 140 -5.12 -4.34 -6.94
C ILE A 140 -4.29 -4.17 -8.20
N THR A 141 -4.79 -3.40 -9.17
CA THR A 141 -4.14 -3.18 -10.47
C THR A 141 -2.77 -2.55 -10.28
N ASP A 142 -2.69 -1.43 -9.56
CA ASP A 142 -1.43 -0.73 -9.32
C ASP A 142 -0.41 -1.62 -8.58
N THR A 143 -0.88 -2.46 -7.65
CA THR A 143 -0.05 -3.40 -6.91
C THR A 143 0.50 -4.51 -7.81
N LEU A 144 -0.35 -5.22 -8.54
CA LEU A 144 0.06 -6.38 -9.33
C LEU A 144 0.94 -5.95 -10.52
N VAL A 145 0.61 -4.82 -11.16
CA VAL A 145 1.47 -4.24 -12.20
C VAL A 145 2.86 -3.93 -11.65
N GLN A 146 2.97 -3.32 -10.46
CA GLN A 146 4.28 -3.06 -9.86
C GLN A 146 4.97 -4.34 -9.37
N ALA A 147 4.25 -5.32 -8.85
CA ALA A 147 4.80 -6.60 -8.43
C ALA A 147 5.46 -7.32 -9.61
N CYS A 148 4.79 -7.35 -10.76
CA CYS A 148 5.34 -7.92 -11.99
C CYS A 148 6.49 -7.07 -12.54
N ALA A 149 6.24 -5.80 -12.86
CA ALA A 149 7.19 -4.96 -13.60
C ALA A 149 8.46 -4.60 -12.80
N ARG A 150 8.37 -4.49 -11.48
CA ARG A 150 9.49 -4.01 -10.64
C ARG A 150 10.14 -5.10 -9.82
N PHE A 151 9.38 -6.13 -9.44
CA PHE A 151 9.85 -7.18 -8.54
C PHE A 151 9.89 -8.56 -9.23
N GLY A 152 9.49 -8.66 -10.50
CA GLY A 152 9.55 -9.90 -11.28
C GLY A 152 8.65 -10.99 -10.71
N ALA A 153 7.50 -10.62 -10.14
CA ALA A 153 6.49 -11.58 -9.73
C ALA A 153 5.78 -12.17 -10.96
N ASP A 154 5.56 -13.48 -10.95
CA ASP A 154 4.68 -14.12 -11.92
C ASP A 154 3.23 -13.92 -11.44
N ILE A 155 2.43 -13.26 -12.27
CA ILE A 155 1.01 -13.00 -12.02
C ILE A 155 0.11 -13.81 -12.99
N GLY A 156 0.71 -14.62 -13.87
CA GLY A 156 0.01 -15.37 -14.92
C GLY A 156 -0.88 -14.50 -15.79
N ASP A 157 -1.96 -15.09 -16.31
CA ASP A 157 -2.96 -14.42 -17.16
C ASP A 157 -4.01 -13.66 -16.34
N PHE A 158 -3.60 -12.90 -15.32
CA PHE A 158 -4.53 -12.17 -14.47
C PHE A 158 -5.44 -11.23 -15.29
N ASP A 159 -6.75 -11.37 -15.10
CA ASP A 159 -7.76 -10.56 -15.76
C ASP A 159 -7.99 -9.28 -14.95
N PHE A 160 -7.29 -8.21 -15.35
CA PHE A 160 -7.39 -6.90 -14.74
C PHE A 160 -8.77 -6.25 -14.90
N ILE A 161 -9.53 -6.60 -15.95
CA ILE A 161 -10.87 -6.05 -16.18
C ILE A 161 -11.84 -6.57 -15.12
N ASN A 162 -11.71 -7.85 -14.73
CA ASN A 162 -12.60 -8.48 -13.77
C ASN A 162 -11.97 -8.69 -12.38
N CYS A 163 -10.71 -8.26 -12.18
CA CYS A 163 -9.94 -8.45 -10.94
C CYS A 163 -9.98 -9.90 -10.41
N LYS A 164 -9.70 -10.85 -11.29
CA LYS A 164 -9.68 -12.30 -11.03
C LYS A 164 -8.54 -12.97 -11.82
N PRO A 165 -8.04 -14.14 -11.42
CA PRO A 165 -7.11 -14.90 -12.24
C PRO A 165 -7.74 -15.25 -13.59
N GLY A 166 -6.93 -15.28 -14.63
CA GLY A 166 -7.35 -15.81 -15.93
C GLY A 166 -7.81 -17.25 -15.80
N LEU A 167 -8.75 -17.64 -16.66
CA LEU A 167 -9.08 -19.05 -16.84
C LEU A 167 -7.82 -19.73 -17.36
N ALA A 168 -7.17 -20.54 -16.52
CA ALA A 168 -6.10 -21.41 -16.99
C ALA A 168 -6.68 -22.28 -18.11
N THR A 169 -6.27 -22.05 -19.34
CA THR A 169 -6.52 -23.01 -20.41
C THR A 169 -5.72 -24.28 -20.10
N PRO A 170 -6.37 -25.46 -20.07
CA PRO A 170 -5.73 -26.73 -19.73
C PRO A 170 -4.63 -27.13 -20.71
#